data_AF-A0A2D5BP27-F1
#
_entry.id   AF-A0A2D5BP27-F1
#
_cell.length_a   1.000
_cell.length_b   1.000
_cell.length_c   1.000
_cell.angle_alpha   90.00
_cell.angle_beta   90.00
_cell.angle_gamma   90.00
#
_symmetry.space_group_name_H-M   'P 1'
#
loop_
_entity.id
_entity.type
_entity.pdbx_description
1 polymer ?
#
loop_
_entity_poly.entity_id
_entity_poly.type
_entity_poly.pdbx_seq_one_letter_code
_entity_poly.pdbx_strand_id
1 'polypeptide(L)'
;MVAHDGCDYVSRYLERWLDEGERSRIDLDQVGSHASACPLCYQRLSAFFLTIDLPESSYLKETIDELAFSLLNLARAIIRDGPEEGEDASAVIAITREGGGSAEENVESGSEMIEDAEDYAGSARVGGMDLAELRAQLADIEQGAGLRNDLALDLFHRVAELKSRYEAEAWNWIGALHYGAERLDEAEAAFLKALSPRDGIHEVRSFAHCTLAYIFKHRGDLDRAVLSARRSVVLAEEDGKDPYFGRFAELYLRLLRDADEDGAQIREVALTLKATDWDRFRGDIAAAANAPVLEAYLRSPLASEFPVNGA
;
A
#
# COMPACT_ATOMS: atom_id res chain seq x y z
N MET A 1 -34.84 -7.09 11.69
CA MET A 1 -34.66 -5.93 10.80
C MET A 1 -35.32 -4.74 11.46
N VAL A 2 -34.56 -4.03 12.29
CA VAL A 2 -34.96 -2.71 12.77
C VAL A 2 -34.53 -1.76 11.66
N ALA A 3 -35.48 -1.05 11.05
CA ALA A 3 -35.16 0.00 10.10
C ALA A 3 -34.62 1.18 10.91
N HIS A 4 -33.32 1.44 10.81
CA HIS A 4 -32.75 2.68 11.32
C HIS A 4 -33.28 3.81 10.44
N ASP A 5 -34.13 4.65 11.03
CA ASP A 5 -34.62 5.84 10.36
C ASP A 5 -33.55 6.95 10.42
N GLY A 6 -33.67 7.96 9.56
CA GLY A 6 -32.74 9.08 9.54
C GLY A 6 -32.70 9.94 10.81
N CYS A 7 -33.38 9.55 11.91
CA CYS A 7 -33.28 10.23 13.20
C CYS A 7 -31.99 9.87 13.96
N ASP A 8 -31.49 8.63 13.84
CA ASP A 8 -30.23 8.24 14.51
C ASP A 8 -29.02 9.05 13.99
N TYR A 9 -29.07 9.42 12.70
CA TYR A 9 -27.98 10.12 12.01
C TYR A 9 -27.80 11.57 12.47
N VAL A 10 -28.91 12.32 12.60
CA VAL A 10 -28.88 13.72 13.04
C VAL A 10 -28.52 13.82 14.52
N SER A 11 -28.96 12.86 15.34
CA SER A 11 -28.69 12.85 16.79
C SER A 11 -27.20 12.64 17.07
N ARG A 12 -26.54 11.68 16.41
CA ARG A 12 -25.10 11.42 16.58
C ARG A 12 -24.21 12.57 16.09
N TYR A 13 -24.60 13.23 14.99
CA TYR A 13 -23.87 14.39 14.48
C TYR A 13 -23.99 15.61 15.42
N LEU A 14 -25.17 15.82 16.02
CA LEU A 14 -25.41 16.88 16.99
C LEU A 14 -24.69 16.64 18.33
N GLU A 15 -24.68 15.40 18.82
CA GLU A 15 -23.97 15.03 20.06
C GLU A 15 -22.47 15.32 19.97
N ARG A 16 -21.84 15.03 18.82
CA ARG A 16 -20.38 15.17 18.65
C ARG A 16 -19.93 16.58 18.26
N TRP A 17 -20.73 17.33 17.50
CA TRP A 17 -20.41 18.72 17.10
C TRP A 17 -20.60 19.73 18.25
N LEU A 18 -21.40 19.37 19.26
CA LEU A 18 -21.75 20.27 20.37
C LEU A 18 -21.12 19.86 21.71
N ASP A 19 -20.29 18.82 21.73
CA ASP A 19 -19.34 18.55 22.83
C ASP A 19 -18.27 19.66 22.93
N GLU A 20 -18.08 20.45 21.87
CA GLU A 20 -17.33 21.73 21.88
C GLU A 20 -18.19 22.93 22.36
N GLY A 21 -19.46 22.70 22.69
CA GLY A 21 -20.52 23.68 22.91
C GLY A 21 -20.84 23.97 24.38
N GLU A 22 -19.85 24.07 25.26
CA GLU A 22 -20.03 24.41 26.69
C GLU A 22 -20.72 25.77 26.98
N ARG A 23 -21.13 26.53 25.94
CA ARG A 23 -21.61 27.92 26.06
C ARG A 23 -23.10 28.17 25.78
N SER A 24 -23.89 27.21 25.31
CA SER A 24 -25.24 27.52 24.78
C SER A 24 -26.42 27.27 25.73
N ARG A 25 -26.27 26.51 26.85
CA ARG A 25 -27.40 26.10 27.73
C ARG A 25 -28.55 25.40 26.99
N ILE A 26 -28.31 24.83 25.82
CA ILE A 26 -29.31 24.08 25.07
C ILE A 26 -29.11 22.60 25.42
N ASP A 27 -30.15 21.99 25.98
CA ASP A 27 -30.20 20.56 26.27
C ASP A 27 -30.48 19.79 24.98
N LEU A 28 -29.48 19.04 24.51
CA LEU A 28 -29.52 18.37 23.21
C LEU A 28 -30.48 17.18 23.20
N ASP A 29 -30.64 16.50 24.32
CA ASP A 29 -31.60 15.41 24.47
C ASP A 29 -33.02 15.94 24.26
N GLN A 30 -33.30 17.16 24.73
CA GLN A 30 -34.59 17.82 24.52
C GLN A 30 -34.78 18.27 23.06
N VAL A 31 -33.73 18.76 22.40
CA VAL A 31 -33.80 19.14 20.98
C VAL A 31 -33.99 17.92 20.10
N GLY A 32 -33.24 16.83 20.33
CA GLY A 32 -33.37 15.56 19.63
C GLY A 32 -34.75 14.93 19.84
N SER A 33 -35.21 14.85 21.09
CA SER A 33 -36.56 14.36 21.44
C SER A 33 -37.67 15.21 20.80
N HIS A 34 -37.49 16.52 20.69
CA HIS A 34 -38.46 17.39 20.05
C HIS A 34 -38.46 17.27 18.53
N ALA A 35 -37.27 17.21 17.91
CA ALA A 35 -37.12 17.08 16.47
C ALA A 35 -37.72 15.76 15.95
N SER A 36 -37.54 14.65 16.67
CA SER A 36 -38.15 13.36 16.33
C SER A 36 -39.67 13.36 16.47
N ALA A 37 -40.21 14.13 17.42
CA ALA A 37 -41.66 14.25 17.64
C ALA A 37 -42.34 15.32 16.77
N CYS A 38 -41.59 16.21 16.11
CA CYS A 38 -42.13 17.35 15.36
C CYS A 38 -41.66 17.35 13.90
N PRO A 39 -42.50 16.90 12.94
CA PRO A 39 -42.13 16.77 11.53
C PRO A 39 -41.65 18.08 10.87
N LEU A 40 -42.18 19.22 11.31
CA LEU A 40 -41.79 20.54 10.80
C LEU A 40 -40.39 20.96 11.28
N CYS A 41 -40.07 20.69 12.55
CA CYS A 41 -38.73 20.95 13.10
C CYS A 41 -37.71 20.00 12.47
N TYR A 42 -38.06 18.73 12.28
CA TYR A 42 -37.25 17.76 11.54
C TYR A 42 -36.96 18.23 10.11
N GLN A 43 -38.01 18.60 9.34
CA GLN A 43 -37.82 19.08 7.97
C GLN A 43 -36.94 20.34 7.91
N ARG A 44 -37.07 21.26 8.86
CA ARG A 44 -36.25 22.48 8.91
C ARG A 44 -34.79 22.19 9.27
N LEU A 45 -34.55 21.29 10.21
CA LEU A 45 -33.19 20.86 10.57
C LEU A 45 -32.54 20.08 9.42
N SER A 46 -33.27 19.13 8.82
CA SER A 46 -32.82 18.38 7.65
C SER A 46 -32.52 19.31 6.46
N ALA A 47 -33.41 20.24 6.15
CA ALA A 47 -33.18 21.24 5.10
C ALA A 47 -31.99 22.15 5.41
N PHE A 48 -31.77 22.51 6.67
CA PHE A 48 -30.58 23.26 7.09
C PHE A 48 -29.29 22.47 6.82
N PHE A 49 -29.22 21.20 7.24
CA PHE A 49 -28.04 20.35 6.97
C PHE A 49 -27.79 20.12 5.48
N LEU A 50 -28.86 20.02 4.66
CA LEU A 50 -28.75 19.95 3.21
C LEU A 50 -28.24 21.23 2.54
N THR A 51 -28.25 22.36 3.26
CA THR A 51 -27.71 23.65 2.76
C THR A 51 -26.30 23.96 3.23
N ILE A 52 -25.75 23.15 4.14
CA ILE A 52 -24.35 23.29 4.54
C ILE A 52 -23.52 22.64 3.43
N ASP A 53 -22.84 23.48 2.66
CA ASP A 53 -21.78 23.05 1.73
C ASP A 53 -20.58 22.65 2.61
N LEU A 54 -20.63 21.43 3.14
CA LEU A 54 -19.52 20.89 3.92
C LEU A 54 -18.38 20.67 2.92
N PRO A 55 -17.16 21.19 3.16
CA PRO A 55 -16.00 20.70 2.43
C PRO A 55 -15.97 19.17 2.57
N GLU A 56 -15.47 18.43 1.57
CA GLU A 56 -15.27 16.96 1.66
C GLU A 56 -14.89 16.62 3.09
N SER A 57 -15.84 16.06 3.83
CA SER A 57 -15.70 16.09 5.29
C SER A 57 -14.47 15.26 5.63
N SER A 58 -13.65 15.75 6.56
CA SER A 58 -12.48 14.98 7.04
C SER A 58 -12.89 13.55 7.40
N TYR A 59 -14.13 13.39 7.86
CA TYR A 59 -14.73 12.11 8.21
C TYR A 59 -15.06 11.20 7.02
N LEU A 60 -15.64 11.70 5.91
CA LEU A 60 -15.83 10.88 4.70
C LEU A 60 -14.47 10.45 4.13
N LYS A 61 -13.49 11.35 4.17
CA LYS A 61 -12.11 11.03 3.79
C LYS A 61 -11.50 9.97 4.73
N GLU A 62 -11.73 10.07 6.04
CA GLU A 62 -11.33 9.05 7.03
C GLU A 62 -12.00 7.70 6.76
N THR A 63 -13.31 7.66 6.50
CA THR A 63 -14.03 6.43 6.14
C THR A 63 -13.49 5.81 4.85
N ILE A 64 -13.19 6.63 3.83
CA ILE A 64 -12.59 6.15 2.58
C ILE A 64 -11.18 5.60 2.83
N ASP A 65 -10.37 6.30 3.63
CA ASP A 65 -9.02 5.84 4.01
C ASP A 65 -9.08 4.53 4.82
N GLU A 66 -10.03 4.39 5.74
CA GLU A 66 -10.24 3.20 6.55
C GLU A 66 -10.70 2.01 5.70
N LEU A 67 -11.70 2.20 4.83
CA LEU A 67 -12.12 1.17 3.87
C LEU A 67 -10.95 0.75 2.97
N ALA A 68 -10.21 1.72 2.43
CA ALA A 68 -9.02 1.46 1.61
C ALA A 68 -7.95 0.67 2.36
N PHE A 69 -7.73 0.98 3.64
CA PHE A 69 -6.77 0.25 4.48
C PHE A 69 -7.17 -1.21 4.69
N SER A 70 -8.46 -1.48 4.93
CA SER A 70 -8.95 -2.84 5.15
C SER A 70 -8.91 -3.68 3.88
N LEU A 71 -9.31 -3.10 2.74
CA LEU A 71 -9.15 -3.74 1.44
C LEU A 71 -7.68 -4.06 1.13
N LEU A 72 -6.78 -3.13 1.44
CA LEU A 72 -5.33 -3.31 1.27
C LEU A 72 -4.79 -4.45 2.14
N ASN A 73 -5.19 -4.52 3.41
CA ASN A 73 -4.76 -5.59 4.32
C ASN A 73 -5.30 -6.95 3.94
N LEU A 74 -6.56 -7.01 3.51
CA LEU A 74 -7.14 -8.23 2.98
C LEU A 74 -6.37 -8.74 1.76
N ALA A 75 -6.11 -7.87 0.78
CA ALA A 75 -5.35 -8.22 -0.41
C ALA A 75 -3.95 -8.76 -0.07
N ARG A 76 -3.27 -8.18 0.93
CA ARG A 76 -1.98 -8.68 1.45
C ARG A 76 -2.10 -10.04 2.11
N ALA A 77 -3.11 -10.24 2.93
CA ALA A 77 -3.32 -11.52 3.62
C ALA A 77 -3.57 -12.64 2.61
N ILE A 78 -4.34 -12.38 1.55
CA ILE A 78 -4.58 -13.33 0.45
C ILE A 78 -3.28 -13.75 -0.23
N ILE A 79 -2.35 -12.80 -0.45
CA ILE A 79 -1.02 -13.09 -1.03
C ILE A 79 -0.15 -13.88 -0.04
N ARG A 80 -0.12 -13.48 1.23
CA ARG A 80 0.73 -14.12 2.26
C ARG A 80 0.31 -15.55 2.55
N ASP A 81 -0.99 -15.82 2.60
CA ASP A 81 -1.53 -17.13 2.98
C ASP A 81 -1.67 -18.07 1.75
N GLY A 82 -1.10 -17.68 0.59
CA GLY A 82 -0.97 -18.46 -0.64
C GLY A 82 -0.03 -19.68 -0.51
N PRO A 83 -0.25 -20.77 -1.26
CA PRO A 83 0.77 -21.81 -1.39
C PRO A 83 2.03 -21.19 -2.00
N GLU A 84 3.19 -21.38 -1.36
CA GLU A 84 4.49 -20.88 -1.84
C GLU A 84 4.77 -21.40 -3.26
N GLU A 85 4.44 -20.61 -4.30
CA GLU A 85 4.88 -20.88 -5.67
C GLU A 85 6.19 -20.12 -5.95
N GLY A 86 7.31 -20.84 -5.81
CA GLY A 86 8.60 -20.49 -6.40
C GLY A 86 9.53 -19.60 -5.57
N GLU A 87 10.83 -19.91 -5.61
CA GLU A 87 11.91 -19.22 -4.85
C GLU A 87 12.01 -17.70 -5.14
N ASP A 88 11.48 -17.22 -6.28
CA ASP A 88 11.58 -15.82 -6.73
C ASP A 88 10.44 -14.89 -6.22
N ALA A 89 9.33 -15.43 -5.72
CA ALA A 89 8.24 -14.61 -5.17
C ALA A 89 8.65 -13.93 -3.85
N SER A 90 9.60 -14.52 -3.12
CA SER A 90 10.04 -14.07 -1.80
C SER A 90 10.74 -12.69 -1.82
N ALA A 91 11.48 -12.36 -2.88
CA ALA A 91 12.25 -11.12 -2.94
C ALA A 91 11.38 -9.86 -3.12
N VAL A 92 10.20 -10.00 -3.75
CA VAL A 92 9.24 -8.90 -3.95
C VAL A 92 8.24 -8.83 -2.77
N ILE A 93 7.91 -9.97 -2.17
CA ILE A 93 6.99 -10.07 -1.02
C ILE A 93 7.67 -9.68 0.31
N ALA A 94 9.01 -9.76 0.42
CA ALA A 94 9.79 -9.37 1.61
C ALA A 94 9.66 -7.90 2.05
N ILE A 95 8.84 -7.09 1.36
CA ILE A 95 8.52 -5.70 1.69
C ILE A 95 7.36 -5.61 2.71
N THR A 96 6.65 -6.71 3.02
CA THR A 96 5.60 -6.69 4.04
C THR A 96 6.18 -6.64 5.44
N ARG A 97 5.93 -5.52 6.13
CA ARG A 97 6.06 -5.41 7.59
C ARG A 97 5.32 -6.59 8.24
N GLU A 98 5.95 -7.27 9.19
CA GLU A 98 5.26 -8.19 10.10
C GLU A 98 4.14 -7.43 10.83
N GLY A 99 2.89 -7.79 10.56
CA GLY A 99 1.73 -7.16 11.19
C GLY A 99 0.51 -7.14 10.26
N GLY A 100 -0.33 -8.16 10.39
CA GLY A 100 -1.64 -8.25 9.74
C GLY A 100 -2.26 -9.58 10.11
N GLY A 101 -3.53 -9.57 10.55
CA GLY A 101 -4.26 -10.78 10.96
C GLY A 101 -4.36 -11.82 9.85
N SER A 102 -4.97 -12.97 10.13
CA SER A 102 -5.25 -13.98 9.09
C SER A 102 -6.12 -13.40 7.97
N ALA A 103 -6.18 -14.06 6.80
CA ALA A 103 -7.13 -13.66 5.77
C ALA A 103 -8.58 -13.60 6.32
N GLU A 104 -8.97 -14.57 7.15
CA GLU A 104 -10.29 -14.62 7.81
C GLU A 104 -10.55 -13.40 8.71
N GLU A 105 -9.60 -13.04 9.58
CA GLU A 105 -9.72 -11.87 10.47
C GLU A 105 -9.86 -10.55 9.68
N ASN A 106 -9.16 -10.44 8.54
CA ASN A 106 -9.25 -9.25 7.69
C ASN A 106 -10.54 -9.22 6.85
N VAL A 107 -11.13 -10.38 6.49
CA VAL A 107 -12.44 -10.46 5.83
C VAL A 107 -13.55 -10.03 6.78
N GLU A 108 -13.51 -10.49 8.04
CA GLU A 108 -14.48 -10.12 9.07
C GLU A 108 -14.43 -8.60 9.33
N SER A 109 -13.24 -8.07 9.62
CA SER A 109 -13.04 -6.63 9.81
C SER A 109 -13.43 -5.81 8.57
N GLY A 110 -13.11 -6.29 7.36
CA GLY A 110 -13.51 -5.63 6.11
C GLY A 110 -15.03 -5.62 5.93
N SER A 111 -15.72 -6.68 6.32
CA SER A 111 -17.19 -6.79 6.21
C SER A 111 -17.90 -5.83 7.16
N GLU A 112 -17.46 -5.75 8.42
CA GLU A 112 -17.95 -4.78 9.40
C GLU A 112 -17.79 -3.34 8.90
N MET A 113 -16.65 -3.03 8.28
CA MET A 113 -16.39 -1.69 7.76
C MET A 113 -17.20 -1.34 6.51
N ILE A 114 -17.57 -2.32 5.69
CA ILE A 114 -18.49 -2.10 4.58
C ILE A 114 -19.89 -1.79 5.12
N GLU A 115 -20.33 -2.48 6.17
CA GLU A 115 -21.60 -2.18 6.86
C GLU A 115 -21.60 -0.76 7.43
N ASP A 116 -20.54 -0.38 8.14
CA ASP A 116 -20.38 0.98 8.67
C ASP A 116 -20.37 2.05 7.56
N ALA A 117 -19.69 1.77 6.44
CA ALA A 117 -19.63 2.68 5.30
C ALA A 117 -20.98 2.84 4.58
N GLU A 118 -21.78 1.77 4.46
CA GLU A 118 -23.12 1.82 3.89
C GLU A 118 -24.12 2.53 4.80
N ASP A 119 -24.11 2.20 6.08
CA ASP A 119 -24.95 2.84 7.10
C ASP A 119 -24.65 4.33 7.15
N TYR A 120 -23.38 4.72 7.01
CA TYR A 120 -22.96 6.11 6.97
C TYR A 120 -23.34 6.84 5.68
N ALA A 121 -23.05 6.24 4.52
CA ALA A 121 -23.36 6.86 3.23
C ALA A 121 -24.87 6.88 2.94
N GLY A 122 -25.67 6.11 3.69
CA GLY A 122 -27.08 5.88 3.42
C GLY A 122 -27.31 5.24 2.05
N SER A 123 -26.26 4.62 1.49
CA SER A 123 -26.25 4.10 0.14
C SER A 123 -25.26 2.95 0.02
N ALA A 124 -25.57 1.97 -0.82
CA ALA A 124 -24.67 0.89 -1.19
C ALA A 124 -23.49 1.36 -2.08
N ARG A 125 -23.23 2.68 -2.16
CA ARG A 125 -22.16 3.25 -2.97
C ARG A 125 -21.31 4.24 -2.17
N VAL A 126 -20.00 4.00 -2.13
CA VAL A 126 -19.02 4.87 -1.48
C VAL A 126 -17.87 5.12 -2.44
N GLY A 127 -17.52 6.40 -2.67
CA GLY A 127 -16.44 6.75 -3.62
C GLY A 127 -16.68 6.28 -5.06
N GLY A 128 -17.92 5.95 -5.44
CA GLY A 128 -18.26 5.39 -6.76
C GLY A 128 -18.29 3.85 -6.82
N MET A 129 -17.72 3.17 -5.81
CA MET A 129 -17.72 1.72 -5.67
C MET A 129 -19.10 1.21 -5.28
N ASP A 130 -19.52 0.05 -5.82
CA ASP A 130 -20.71 -0.67 -5.37
C ASP A 130 -20.32 -1.67 -4.26
N LEU A 131 -20.81 -1.41 -3.05
CA LEU A 131 -20.47 -2.17 -1.85
C LEU A 131 -21.16 -3.55 -1.81
N ALA A 132 -22.29 -3.72 -2.52
CA ALA A 132 -22.93 -5.01 -2.67
C ALA A 132 -22.12 -5.94 -3.59
N GLU A 133 -21.55 -5.38 -4.66
CA GLU A 133 -20.62 -6.10 -5.54
C GLU A 133 -19.36 -6.54 -4.79
N LEU A 134 -18.79 -5.65 -3.95
CA LEU A 134 -17.64 -5.98 -3.12
C LEU A 134 -17.93 -7.16 -2.17
N ARG A 135 -19.08 -7.17 -1.49
CA ARG A 135 -19.47 -8.29 -0.61
C ARG A 135 -19.63 -9.61 -1.36
N ALA A 136 -20.22 -9.58 -2.55
CA ALA A 136 -20.37 -10.79 -3.35
C ALA A 136 -18.99 -11.39 -3.71
N GLN A 137 -18.05 -10.54 -4.09
CA GLN A 137 -16.68 -10.96 -4.37
C GLN A 137 -15.97 -11.47 -3.12
N LEU A 138 -16.16 -10.85 -1.95
CA LEU A 138 -15.63 -11.33 -0.67
C LEU A 138 -16.15 -12.74 -0.31
N ALA A 139 -17.44 -13.01 -0.58
CA ALA A 139 -18.04 -14.33 -0.34
C ALA A 139 -17.50 -15.43 -1.28
N ASP A 140 -17.11 -15.06 -2.50
CA ASP A 140 -16.48 -15.99 -3.46
C ASP A 140 -15.04 -16.38 -3.01
N ILE A 141 -14.36 -15.53 -2.23
CA ILE A 141 -13.01 -15.79 -1.67
C ILE A 141 -13.02 -17.01 -0.75
N GLU A 142 -14.06 -17.15 0.07
CA GLU A 142 -14.22 -18.27 1.00
C GLU A 142 -14.31 -19.63 0.27
N GLN A 143 -14.56 -19.64 -1.04
CA GLN A 143 -14.93 -20.83 -1.80
C GLN A 143 -13.83 -21.37 -2.75
N GLY A 144 -12.69 -20.71 -2.97
CA GLY A 144 -11.70 -21.22 -3.93
C GLY A 144 -10.27 -20.67 -3.87
N ALA A 145 -9.27 -21.56 -3.88
CA ALA A 145 -7.84 -21.23 -3.82
C ALA A 145 -7.20 -20.80 -5.16
N GLY A 146 -7.86 -21.00 -6.30
CA GLY A 146 -7.28 -20.79 -7.64
C GLY A 146 -7.34 -19.36 -8.19
N LEU A 147 -7.94 -18.40 -7.46
CA LEU A 147 -8.22 -17.03 -7.92
C LEU A 147 -7.49 -15.94 -7.10
N ARG A 148 -6.55 -16.32 -6.24
CA ARG A 148 -5.99 -15.43 -5.20
C ARG A 148 -5.23 -14.23 -5.74
N ASN A 149 -4.41 -14.40 -6.78
CA ASN A 149 -3.65 -13.29 -7.38
C ASN A 149 -4.54 -12.33 -8.18
N ASP A 150 -5.49 -12.85 -8.94
CA ASP A 150 -6.44 -12.03 -9.70
C ASP A 150 -7.36 -11.24 -8.75
N LEU A 151 -7.76 -11.86 -7.65
CA LEU A 151 -8.54 -11.22 -6.59
C LEU A 151 -7.75 -10.15 -5.83
N ALA A 152 -6.52 -10.46 -5.40
CA ALA A 152 -5.67 -9.45 -4.75
C ALA A 152 -5.43 -8.26 -5.69
N LEU A 153 -5.24 -8.53 -6.99
CA LEU A 153 -5.12 -7.51 -8.02
C LEU A 153 -6.39 -6.64 -8.13
N ASP A 154 -7.59 -7.25 -8.14
CA ASP A 154 -8.86 -6.52 -8.15
C ASP A 154 -9.02 -5.63 -6.90
N LEU A 155 -8.73 -6.18 -5.71
CA LEU A 155 -8.79 -5.45 -4.46
C LEU A 155 -7.82 -4.25 -4.44
N PHE A 156 -6.60 -4.41 -4.94
CA PHE A 156 -5.68 -3.27 -5.06
C PHE A 156 -6.17 -2.24 -6.07
N HIS A 157 -6.77 -2.65 -7.20
CA HIS A 157 -7.37 -1.71 -8.14
C HIS A 157 -8.49 -0.90 -7.49
N ARG A 158 -9.35 -1.54 -6.70
CA ARG A 158 -10.38 -0.87 -5.90
C ARG A 158 -9.81 0.16 -4.92
N VAL A 159 -8.73 -0.19 -4.21
CA VAL A 159 -8.04 0.76 -3.32
C VAL A 159 -7.50 1.97 -4.10
N ALA A 160 -6.93 1.74 -5.28
CA ALA A 160 -6.43 2.84 -6.12
C ALA A 160 -7.57 3.74 -6.66
N GLU A 161 -8.75 3.17 -6.95
CA GLU A 161 -9.92 3.92 -7.41
C GLU A 161 -10.55 4.80 -6.32
N LEU A 162 -10.43 4.40 -5.05
CA LEU A 162 -10.89 5.19 -3.90
C LEU A 162 -10.13 6.51 -3.71
N LYS A 163 -8.98 6.70 -4.38
CA LYS A 163 -8.11 7.91 -4.28
C LYS A 163 -7.81 8.29 -2.82
N SER A 164 -7.56 7.27 -2.01
CA SER A 164 -7.21 7.39 -0.59
C SER A 164 -5.71 7.65 -0.43
N ARG A 165 -5.26 7.89 0.81
CA ARG A 165 -3.82 7.99 1.13
C ARG A 165 -3.02 6.71 0.81
N TYR A 166 -3.71 5.60 0.56
CA TYR A 166 -3.16 4.28 0.22
C TYR A 166 -3.06 4.04 -1.29
N GLU A 167 -3.46 4.99 -2.15
CA GLU A 167 -3.41 4.83 -3.61
C GLU A 167 -1.99 4.45 -4.11
N ALA A 168 -0.96 5.14 -3.63
CA ALA A 168 0.44 4.85 -4.02
C ALA A 168 0.83 3.41 -3.65
N GLU A 169 0.38 2.94 -2.49
CA GLU A 169 0.69 1.62 -1.97
C GLU A 169 -0.03 0.53 -2.75
N ALA A 170 -1.30 0.77 -3.12
CA ALA A 170 -2.04 -0.12 -4.00
C ALA A 170 -1.37 -0.25 -5.37
N TRP A 171 -0.96 0.87 -5.99
CA TRP A 171 -0.23 0.82 -7.26
C TRP A 171 1.11 0.09 -7.15
N ASN A 172 1.80 0.20 -6.01
CA ASN A 172 3.03 -0.56 -5.77
C ASN A 172 2.77 -2.07 -5.74
N TRP A 173 1.68 -2.51 -5.08
CA TRP A 173 1.30 -3.92 -5.04
C TRP A 173 0.81 -4.45 -6.39
N ILE A 174 0.04 -3.67 -7.15
CA ILE A 174 -0.33 -3.98 -8.53
C ILE A 174 0.94 -4.21 -9.37
N GLY A 175 1.92 -3.30 -9.26
CA GLY A 175 3.20 -3.43 -9.95
C GLY A 175 3.97 -4.68 -9.57
N ALA A 176 4.01 -5.01 -8.28
CA ALA A 176 4.65 -6.22 -7.76
C ALA A 176 4.01 -7.51 -8.32
N LEU A 177 2.68 -7.59 -8.35
CA LEU A 177 1.95 -8.73 -8.90
C LEU A 177 2.19 -8.89 -10.41
N HIS A 178 2.20 -7.79 -11.17
CA HIS A 178 2.54 -7.84 -12.59
C HIS A 178 3.99 -8.24 -12.84
N TYR A 179 4.92 -7.74 -12.02
CA TYR A 179 6.34 -8.08 -12.11
C TYR A 179 6.57 -9.57 -11.85
N GLY A 180 5.97 -10.13 -10.80
CA GLY A 180 6.06 -11.56 -10.50
C GLY A 180 5.44 -12.46 -11.58
N ALA A 181 4.47 -11.94 -12.33
CA ALA A 181 3.88 -12.60 -13.49
C ALA A 181 4.63 -12.33 -14.82
N GLU A 182 5.84 -11.75 -14.76
CA GLU A 182 6.66 -11.35 -15.91
C GLU A 182 5.97 -10.38 -16.90
N ARG A 183 4.90 -9.71 -16.47
CA ARG A 183 4.17 -8.67 -17.21
C ARG A 183 4.83 -7.31 -17.01
N LEU A 184 6.03 -7.15 -17.59
CA LEU A 184 6.94 -6.03 -17.29
C LEU A 184 6.38 -4.66 -17.69
N ASP A 185 5.58 -4.57 -18.75
CA ASP A 185 5.00 -3.31 -19.22
C ASP A 185 3.91 -2.81 -18.26
N GLU A 186 3.03 -3.71 -17.83
CA GLU A 186 2.01 -3.43 -16.82
C GLU A 186 2.62 -3.12 -15.45
N ALA A 187 3.68 -3.85 -15.08
CA ALA A 187 4.42 -3.60 -13.85
C ALA A 187 5.04 -2.19 -13.83
N GLU A 188 5.73 -1.80 -14.91
CA GLU A 188 6.30 -0.46 -15.03
C GLU A 188 5.22 0.62 -14.94
N ALA A 189 4.12 0.46 -15.68
CA ALA A 189 3.02 1.41 -15.66
C ALA A 189 2.44 1.59 -14.25
N ALA A 190 2.29 0.50 -13.50
CA ALA A 190 1.81 0.54 -12.12
C ALA A 190 2.82 1.20 -11.17
N PHE A 191 4.11 0.89 -11.26
CA PHE A 191 5.12 1.55 -10.43
C PHE A 191 5.23 3.06 -10.73
N LEU A 192 5.10 3.47 -12.00
CA LEU A 192 5.05 4.90 -12.34
C LEU A 192 3.81 5.59 -11.75
N LYS A 193 2.68 4.90 -11.68
CA LYS A 193 1.50 5.39 -10.95
C LYS A 193 1.75 5.46 -9.45
N ALA A 194 2.44 4.49 -8.84
CA ALA A 194 2.81 4.53 -7.42
C ALA A 194 3.67 5.75 -7.06
N LEU A 195 4.43 6.28 -8.02
CA LEU A 195 5.25 7.48 -7.86
C LEU A 195 4.50 8.81 -8.10
N SER A 196 3.26 8.76 -8.57
CA SER A 196 2.49 9.93 -9.00
C SER A 196 1.75 10.70 -7.88
N PRO A 197 1.19 10.05 -6.83
CA PRO A 197 0.48 10.75 -5.77
C PRO A 197 1.34 11.79 -5.05
N ARG A 198 0.80 13.02 -4.91
CA ARG A 198 1.45 14.12 -4.18
C ARG A 198 1.25 14.04 -2.67
N ASP A 199 0.09 13.54 -2.26
CA ASP A 199 -0.30 13.35 -0.87
C ASP A 199 -0.50 11.85 -0.64
N GLY A 200 0.10 11.27 0.41
CA GLY A 200 -0.02 9.84 0.71
C GLY A 200 1.19 9.26 1.42
N ILE A 201 1.18 7.94 1.59
CA ILE A 201 2.27 7.16 2.22
C ILE A 201 3.49 7.20 1.29
N HIS A 202 4.48 8.03 1.64
CA HIS A 202 5.67 8.27 0.82
C HIS A 202 6.63 7.08 0.79
N GLU A 203 6.51 6.19 1.78
CA GLU A 203 7.41 5.06 2.01
C GLU A 203 7.51 4.12 0.80
N VAL A 204 6.42 3.97 0.04
CA VAL A 204 6.34 3.04 -1.09
C VAL A 204 7.13 3.50 -2.32
N ARG A 205 7.51 4.78 -2.39
CA ARG A 205 8.23 5.35 -3.54
C ARG A 205 9.63 4.77 -3.67
N SER A 206 10.32 4.55 -2.55
CA SER A 206 11.64 3.93 -2.53
C SER A 206 11.58 2.50 -3.12
N PHE A 207 10.58 1.72 -2.72
CA PHE A 207 10.35 0.37 -3.24
C PHE A 207 9.99 0.37 -4.73
N ALA A 208 9.09 1.25 -5.17
CA ALA A 208 8.73 1.38 -6.58
C ALA A 208 9.95 1.68 -7.46
N HIS A 209 10.83 2.58 -7.03
CA HIS A 209 12.09 2.85 -7.72
C HIS A 209 13.06 1.65 -7.71
N CYS A 210 13.12 0.88 -6.62
CA CYS A 210 13.92 -0.34 -6.56
C CYS A 210 13.44 -1.36 -7.59
N THR A 211 12.14 -1.62 -7.68
CA THR A 211 11.60 -2.60 -8.63
C THR A 211 11.69 -2.11 -10.08
N LEU A 212 11.50 -0.82 -10.35
CA LEU A 212 11.77 -0.23 -11.66
C LEU A 212 13.22 -0.45 -12.10
N ALA A 213 14.18 -0.45 -11.18
CA ALA A 213 15.56 -0.76 -11.48
C ALA A 213 15.71 -2.18 -12.05
N TYR A 214 15.06 -3.17 -11.44
CA TYR A 214 15.06 -4.54 -11.93
C TYR A 214 14.32 -4.69 -13.27
N ILE A 215 13.22 -3.97 -13.49
CA ILE A 215 12.53 -3.95 -14.79
C ILE A 215 13.46 -3.42 -15.90
N PHE A 216 14.17 -2.31 -15.66
CA PHE A 216 15.11 -1.78 -16.64
C PHE A 216 16.29 -2.72 -16.90
N LYS A 217 16.78 -3.40 -15.85
CA LYS A 217 17.77 -4.47 -15.99
C LYS A 217 17.27 -5.61 -16.88
N HIS A 218 16.04 -6.09 -16.70
CA HIS A 218 15.45 -7.14 -17.54
C HIS A 218 15.39 -6.73 -19.02
N ARG A 219 15.19 -5.44 -19.29
CA ARG A 219 15.21 -4.89 -20.66
C ARG A 219 16.61 -4.56 -21.19
N GLY A 220 17.66 -4.80 -20.41
CA GLY A 220 19.06 -4.53 -20.76
C GLY A 220 19.47 -3.05 -20.65
N ASP A 221 18.62 -2.17 -20.11
CA ASP A 221 18.93 -0.76 -19.89
C ASP A 221 19.54 -0.56 -18.50
N LEU A 222 20.81 -0.94 -18.37
CA LEU A 222 21.54 -0.88 -17.09
C LEU A 222 21.78 0.56 -16.62
N ASP A 223 21.81 1.53 -17.51
CA ASP A 223 21.94 2.95 -17.16
C ASP A 223 20.71 3.45 -16.40
N ARG A 224 19.51 3.21 -16.95
CA ARG A 224 18.26 3.55 -16.26
C ARG A 224 18.06 2.71 -15.02
N ALA A 225 18.49 1.45 -15.03
CA ALA A 225 18.43 0.58 -13.86
C ALA A 225 19.22 1.19 -12.68
N VAL A 226 20.50 1.54 -12.91
CA VAL A 226 21.35 2.16 -11.88
C VAL A 226 20.77 3.48 -11.38
N LEU A 227 20.23 4.32 -12.27
CA LEU A 227 19.59 5.58 -11.88
C LEU A 227 18.37 5.35 -10.97
N SER A 228 17.52 4.37 -11.29
CA SER A 228 16.36 4.00 -10.48
C SER A 228 16.76 3.45 -9.12
N ALA A 229 17.76 2.58 -9.04
CA ALA A 229 18.27 2.06 -7.76
C ALA A 229 18.82 3.18 -6.87
N ARG A 230 19.59 4.13 -7.44
CA ARG A 230 20.05 5.32 -6.72
C ARG A 230 18.89 6.16 -6.19
N ARG A 231 17.84 6.33 -7.01
CA ARG A 231 16.66 7.10 -6.57
C ARG A 231 15.94 6.41 -5.43
N SER A 232 15.89 5.07 -5.41
CA SER A 232 15.39 4.29 -4.28
C SER A 232 16.16 4.59 -2.99
N VAL A 233 17.51 4.60 -3.05
CA VAL A 233 18.38 4.91 -1.90
C VAL A 233 18.07 6.28 -1.34
N VAL A 234 18.07 7.32 -2.20
CA VAL A 234 17.83 8.71 -1.78
C VAL A 234 16.47 8.85 -1.10
N LEU A 235 15.42 8.25 -1.66
CA LEU A 235 14.08 8.33 -1.09
C LEU A 235 13.97 7.59 0.25
N ALA A 236 14.59 6.42 0.36
CA ALA A 236 14.60 5.69 1.63
C ALA A 236 15.33 6.49 2.72
N GLU A 237 16.43 7.16 2.39
CA GLU A 237 17.15 8.04 3.32
C GLU A 237 16.35 9.29 3.70
N GLU A 238 15.71 9.95 2.73
CA GLU A 238 14.82 11.11 2.95
C GLU A 238 13.66 10.75 3.90
N ASP A 239 13.10 9.55 3.74
CA ASP A 239 12.00 9.03 4.58
C ASP A 239 12.50 8.39 5.90
N GLY A 240 13.80 8.42 6.19
CA GLY A 240 14.41 7.87 7.41
C GLY A 240 14.30 6.34 7.53
N LYS A 241 14.20 5.63 6.41
CA LYS A 241 14.10 4.16 6.31
C LYS A 241 15.46 3.55 6.01
N ASP A 242 15.53 2.22 6.10
CA ASP A 242 16.71 1.46 5.70
C ASP A 242 16.84 1.44 4.16
N PRO A 243 17.87 2.07 3.56
CA PRO A 243 18.06 2.09 2.11
C PRO A 243 18.79 0.84 1.58
N TYR A 244 19.00 -0.17 2.41
CA TYR A 244 19.77 -1.37 2.07
C TYR A 244 19.40 -1.97 0.71
N PHE A 245 18.11 -2.19 0.43
CA PHE A 245 17.68 -2.81 -0.83
C PHE A 245 18.01 -1.96 -2.06
N GLY A 246 17.87 -0.63 -1.95
CA GLY A 246 18.28 0.28 -3.02
C GLY A 246 19.80 0.24 -3.25
N ARG A 247 20.59 0.17 -2.16
CA ARG A 247 22.07 0.09 -2.26
C ARG A 247 22.53 -1.24 -2.80
N PHE A 248 21.88 -2.33 -2.40
CA PHE A 248 22.12 -3.66 -2.95
C PHE A 248 21.82 -3.69 -4.44
N ALA A 249 20.65 -3.18 -4.86
CA ALA A 249 20.28 -3.05 -6.26
C ALA A 249 21.28 -2.17 -7.04
N GLU A 250 21.73 -1.05 -6.46
CA GLU A 250 22.73 -0.20 -7.11
C GLU A 250 24.05 -0.96 -7.34
N LEU A 251 24.58 -1.63 -6.31
CA LEU A 251 25.80 -2.42 -6.44
C LEU A 251 25.64 -3.53 -7.48
N TYR A 252 24.53 -4.27 -7.39
CA TYR A 252 24.15 -5.32 -8.32
C TYR A 252 24.21 -4.84 -9.77
N LEU A 253 23.55 -3.71 -10.05
CA LEU A 253 23.39 -3.21 -11.41
C LEU A 253 24.68 -2.62 -11.98
N ARG A 254 25.50 -1.98 -11.12
CA ARG A 254 26.83 -1.49 -11.51
C ARG A 254 27.78 -2.62 -11.86
N LEU A 255 27.78 -3.69 -11.07
CA LEU A 255 28.61 -4.88 -11.34
C LEU A 255 28.26 -5.54 -12.68
N LEU A 256 27.00 -5.43 -13.13
CA LEU A 256 26.57 -5.94 -14.43
C LEU A 256 26.84 -4.98 -15.60
N ARG A 257 26.91 -3.66 -15.35
CA ARG A 257 27.01 -2.63 -16.39
C ARG A 257 28.39 -2.61 -17.05
N ASP A 258 29.44 -2.50 -16.25
CA ASP A 258 30.85 -2.74 -16.54
C ASP A 258 31.63 -2.33 -15.28
N ALA A 259 32.34 -3.25 -14.65
CA ALA A 259 33.01 -2.97 -13.38
C ALA A 259 34.18 -1.98 -13.53
N ASP A 260 34.75 -1.83 -14.73
CA ASP A 260 35.94 -1.02 -14.96
C ASP A 260 35.64 0.49 -15.04
N GLU A 261 34.48 0.88 -15.60
CA GLU A 261 34.07 2.29 -15.68
C GLU A 261 33.51 2.82 -14.34
N ASP A 262 32.90 1.95 -13.54
CA ASP A 262 32.21 2.31 -12.29
C ASP A 262 33.00 1.97 -11.02
N GLY A 263 34.26 1.55 -11.13
CA GLY A 263 35.01 0.94 -10.02
C GLY A 263 35.03 1.75 -8.72
N ALA A 264 35.15 3.08 -8.80
CA ALA A 264 35.13 3.94 -7.62
C ALA A 264 33.76 3.96 -6.92
N GLN A 265 32.67 4.06 -7.68
CA GLN A 265 31.30 4.06 -7.16
C GLN A 265 30.90 2.67 -6.65
N ILE A 266 31.27 1.60 -7.37
CA ILE A 266 31.08 0.21 -6.93
C ILE A 266 31.72 0.00 -5.56
N ARG A 267 32.96 0.49 -5.38
CA ARG A 267 33.68 0.41 -4.11
C ARG A 267 33.03 1.24 -3.00
N GLU A 268 32.55 2.44 -3.31
CA GLU A 268 31.83 3.29 -2.36
C GLU A 268 30.55 2.60 -1.85
N VAL A 269 29.71 2.09 -2.75
CA VAL A 269 28.47 1.40 -2.38
C VAL A 269 28.76 0.16 -1.54
N ALA A 270 29.78 -0.64 -1.91
CA ALA A 270 30.19 -1.81 -1.15
C ALA A 270 30.68 -1.47 0.27
N LEU A 271 31.44 -0.39 0.43
CA LEU A 271 31.85 0.11 1.75
C LEU A 271 30.66 0.50 2.62
N THR A 272 29.67 1.19 2.03
CA THR A 272 28.46 1.58 2.74
C THR A 272 27.62 0.36 3.15
N LEU A 273 27.46 -0.64 2.27
CA LEU A 273 26.79 -1.90 2.61
C LEU A 273 27.51 -2.63 3.75
N LYS A 274 28.84 -2.70 3.70
CA LYS A 274 29.67 -3.29 4.78
C LYS A 274 29.52 -2.56 6.11
N ALA A 275 29.45 -1.23 6.08
CA ALA A 275 29.28 -0.43 7.29
C ALA A 275 27.87 -0.55 7.90
N THR A 276 26.87 -0.87 7.07
CA THR A 276 25.46 -0.92 7.49
C THR A 276 25.08 -2.32 7.99
N ASP A 277 25.22 -3.34 7.13
CA ASP A 277 24.80 -4.71 7.44
C ASP A 277 25.49 -5.72 6.51
N TRP A 278 26.74 -6.03 6.83
CA TRP A 278 27.55 -6.93 5.99
C TRP A 278 27.05 -8.38 6.01
N ASP A 279 26.45 -8.81 7.11
CA ASP A 279 25.96 -10.19 7.24
C ASP A 279 24.74 -10.40 6.36
N ARG A 280 23.80 -9.44 6.34
CA ARG A 280 22.69 -9.43 5.40
C ARG A 280 23.17 -9.38 3.95
N PHE A 281 24.14 -8.53 3.64
CA PHE A 281 24.74 -8.50 2.30
C PHE A 281 25.30 -9.86 1.87
N ARG A 282 26.06 -10.53 2.74
CA ARG A 282 26.61 -11.86 2.44
C ARG A 282 25.53 -12.90 2.22
N GLY A 283 24.46 -12.87 3.02
CA GLY A 283 23.31 -13.75 2.83
C GLY A 283 22.62 -13.51 1.48
N ASP A 284 22.28 -12.26 1.19
CA ASP A 284 21.53 -11.91 -0.01
C ASP A 284 22.34 -12.14 -1.29
N ILE A 285 23.62 -11.75 -1.34
CA ILE A 285 24.43 -11.98 -2.54
C ILE A 285 24.71 -13.47 -2.81
N ALA A 286 24.69 -14.31 -1.76
CA ALA A 286 24.87 -15.75 -1.89
C ALA A 286 23.58 -16.48 -2.31
N ALA A 287 22.43 -15.82 -2.33
CA ALA A 287 21.17 -16.42 -2.77
C ALA A 287 21.25 -16.89 -4.23
N ALA A 288 20.60 -18.03 -4.53
CA ALA A 288 20.65 -18.64 -5.86
C ALA A 288 20.18 -17.68 -6.98
N ALA A 289 19.13 -16.89 -6.71
CA ALA A 289 18.62 -15.87 -7.62
C ALA A 289 19.66 -14.79 -7.99
N ASN A 290 20.70 -14.62 -7.17
CA ASN A 290 21.75 -13.62 -7.34
C ASN A 290 23.06 -14.19 -7.93
N ALA A 291 23.06 -15.44 -8.39
CA ALA A 291 24.26 -16.09 -8.94
C ALA A 291 25.02 -15.28 -10.00
N PRO A 292 24.36 -14.61 -10.99
CA PRO A 292 25.08 -13.80 -11.98
C PRO A 292 25.85 -12.63 -11.35
N VAL A 293 25.32 -12.05 -10.27
CA VAL A 293 25.95 -10.93 -9.57
C VAL A 293 26.99 -11.39 -8.58
N LEU A 294 26.80 -12.54 -7.93
CA LEU A 294 27.88 -13.16 -7.19
C LEU A 294 29.09 -13.43 -8.09
N GLU A 295 28.88 -13.92 -9.32
CA GLU A 295 29.95 -14.14 -10.28
C GLU A 295 30.63 -12.82 -10.71
N ALA A 296 29.86 -11.77 -10.99
CA ALA A 296 30.40 -10.45 -11.30
C ALA A 296 31.19 -9.88 -10.11
N TYR A 297 30.67 -10.02 -8.90
CA TYR A 297 31.31 -9.60 -7.66
C TYR A 297 32.65 -10.29 -7.45
N LEU A 298 32.69 -11.62 -7.58
CA LEU A 298 33.89 -12.45 -7.39
C LEU A 298 35.00 -12.13 -8.41
N ARG A 299 34.64 -11.65 -9.61
CA ARG A 299 35.59 -11.19 -10.62
C ARG A 299 36.07 -9.75 -10.40
N SER A 300 35.34 -8.96 -9.60
CA SER A 300 35.70 -7.57 -9.32
C SER A 300 36.85 -7.48 -8.30
N PRO A 301 37.60 -6.36 -8.26
CA PRO A 301 38.59 -6.11 -7.21
C PRO A 301 38.01 -6.17 -5.80
N LEU A 302 36.69 -5.90 -5.64
CA LEU A 302 36.01 -5.92 -4.36
C LEU A 302 36.11 -7.26 -3.65
N ALA A 303 36.10 -8.39 -4.38
CA ALA A 303 36.12 -9.71 -3.76
C ALA A 303 37.37 -9.94 -2.90
N SER A 304 38.49 -9.31 -3.25
CA SER A 304 39.73 -9.36 -2.48
C SER A 304 39.70 -8.44 -1.25
N GLU A 305 39.02 -7.30 -1.34
CA GLU A 305 38.90 -6.32 -0.24
C GLU A 305 37.79 -6.70 0.77
N PHE A 306 36.77 -7.40 0.28
CA PHE A 306 35.51 -7.67 0.94
C PHE A 306 35.07 -9.12 0.67
N PRO A 307 35.68 -10.11 1.32
CA PRO A 307 35.32 -11.50 1.10
C PRO A 307 33.87 -11.77 1.54
N VAL A 308 33.10 -12.40 0.64
CA VAL A 308 31.71 -12.83 0.89
C VAL A 308 31.61 -14.30 1.31
N ASN A 309 32.63 -15.11 0.99
CA ASN A 309 32.79 -16.47 1.52
C ASN A 309 33.40 -16.39 2.92
N GLY A 310 32.88 -17.16 3.87
CA GLY A 310 33.32 -17.16 5.28
C GLY A 310 34.72 -17.72 5.54
N ALA A 311 35.76 -17.12 4.97
CA ALA A 311 37.16 -17.38 5.24
C ALA A 311 37.84 -16.15 5.83
#